data_AF-A0A0C1KG68-F1
#
_entry.id   AF-A0A0C1KG68-F1
#
_cell.length_a   1.000
_cell.length_b   1.000
_cell.length_c   1.000
_cell.angle_alpha   90.00
_cell.angle_beta   90.00
_cell.angle_gamma   90.00
#
_symmetry.space_group_name_H-M   'P 1'
#
loop_
_entity.id
_entity.type
_entity.pdbx_description
1 polymer ?
#
loop_
_entity_poly.entity_id
_entity_poly.type
_entity_poly.pdbx_seq_one_letter_code
_entity_poly.pdbx_strand_id
1 'polypeptide(L)'
;MENLIDELCTLTIKHDLKWDTIDHLIIDGQPYYQKFQHILADKSFFTSYKDQTIIVLYGEVRDFLRQRTVSNFFLQTYVNGQIKRLEFPEVEIVKLHTLISLSL
;
A
#
# COMPACT_ATOMS: atom_id res chain seq x y z
N MET A 1 6.06 -17.59 2.83
CA MET A 1 5.39 -16.28 2.67
C MET A 1 5.71 -15.34 3.83
N GLU A 2 6.25 -15.85 4.95
CA GLU A 2 6.69 -15.12 6.17
C GLU A 2 7.82 -14.09 5.96
N ASN A 3 8.22 -13.75 4.74
CA ASN A 3 9.38 -12.87 4.53
C ASN A 3 9.16 -11.78 3.47
N LEU A 4 7.94 -11.64 2.91
CA LEU A 4 7.72 -10.58 1.93
C LEU A 4 7.79 -9.19 2.58
N ILE A 5 7.03 -8.95 3.66
CA ILE A 5 7.03 -7.66 4.35
C ILE A 5 8.44 -7.32 4.85
N ASP A 6 9.14 -8.27 5.47
CA ASP A 6 10.48 -8.05 6.01
C ASP A 6 11.51 -7.77 4.91
N GLU A 7 11.42 -8.45 3.77
CA GLU A 7 12.23 -8.16 2.59
C GLU A 7 11.93 -6.76 2.04
N LEU A 8 10.65 -6.39 1.89
CA LEU A 8 10.25 -5.05 1.46
C LEU A 8 10.72 -3.97 2.43
N CYS A 9 10.63 -4.21 3.75
CA CYS A 9 11.14 -3.31 4.77
C CYS A 9 12.65 -3.14 4.65
N THR A 10 13.39 -4.24 4.50
CA THR A 10 14.86 -4.23 4.36
C THR A 10 15.28 -3.44 3.13
N LEU A 11 14.65 -3.69 1.99
CA LEU A 11 14.95 -2.99 0.73
C LEU A 11 14.56 -1.50 0.81
N THR A 12 13.46 -1.17 1.48
CA THR A 12 13.05 0.23 1.72
C THR A 12 14.08 0.97 2.58
N ILE A 13 14.54 0.36 3.68
CA ILE A 13 15.57 0.92 4.56
C ILE A 13 16.90 1.12 3.82
N LYS A 14 17.23 0.21 2.90
CA LYS A 14 18.44 0.32 2.07
C LYS A 14 18.29 1.29 0.89
N HIS A 15 17.10 1.86 0.69
CA HIS A 15 16.74 2.66 -0.49
C HIS A 15 16.87 1.89 -1.82
N ASP A 16 16.81 0.55 -1.77
CA ASP A 16 16.82 -0.33 -2.95
C ASP A 16 15.44 -0.41 -3.62
N LEU A 17 14.38 0.00 -2.91
CA LEU A 17 13.05 0.20 -3.46
C LEU A 17 12.70 1.68 -3.49
N LYS A 18 12.30 2.16 -4.67
CA LYS A 18 11.68 3.48 -4.82
C LYS A 18 10.16 3.32 -4.73
N TRP A 19 9.55 4.05 -3.83
CA TRP A 19 8.12 4.12 -3.67
C TRP A 19 7.60 5.39 -4.35
N ASP A 20 6.42 5.31 -4.96
CA ASP A 20 5.68 6.45 -5.50
C ASP A 20 4.25 6.41 -4.93
N THR A 21 3.61 7.56 -4.82
CA THR A 21 2.22 7.67 -4.37
C THR A 21 1.24 7.12 -5.42
N ILE A 22 0.13 6.51 -4.99
CA ILE A 22 -0.80 5.81 -5.91
C ILE A 22 -1.54 6.71 -6.90
N ASP A 23 -1.44 8.04 -6.77
CA ASP A 23 -1.95 8.99 -7.76
C ASP A 23 -1.25 8.82 -9.13
N HIS A 24 -0.01 8.33 -9.14
CA HIS A 24 0.73 8.01 -10.35
C HIS A 24 0.50 6.58 -10.89
N LEU A 25 -0.20 5.72 -10.14
CA LEU A 25 -0.45 4.35 -10.55
C LEU A 25 -1.63 4.27 -11.53
N ILE A 26 -1.35 3.87 -12.77
CA ILE A 26 -2.37 3.62 -13.80
C ILE A 26 -2.56 2.10 -13.97
N ILE A 27 -3.79 1.62 -13.82
CA ILE A 27 -4.18 0.21 -14.05
C ILE A 27 -5.37 0.20 -15.01
N ASP A 28 -5.29 -0.61 -16.06
CA ASP A 28 -6.31 -0.71 -17.12
C ASP A 28 -6.65 0.66 -17.76
N GLY A 29 -5.66 1.53 -17.87
CA GLY A 29 -5.82 2.87 -18.46
C GLY A 29 -6.52 3.90 -17.56
N GLN A 30 -6.74 3.59 -16.27
CA GLN A 30 -7.36 4.50 -15.31
C GLN A 30 -6.49 4.69 -14.06
N PRO A 31 -6.48 5.87 -13.43
CA PRO A 31 -5.79 6.07 -12.16
C PRO A 31 -6.36 5.17 -11.07
N TYR A 32 -5.49 4.39 -10.42
CA TYR A 32 -5.91 3.33 -9.53
C TYR A 32 -6.66 3.83 -8.30
N TYR A 33 -6.24 4.99 -7.76
CA TYR A 33 -6.85 5.59 -6.58
C TYR A 33 -8.35 5.91 -6.78
N GLN A 34 -8.82 6.14 -8.01
CA GLN A 34 -10.22 6.45 -8.31
C GLN A 34 -11.16 5.27 -8.05
N LYS A 35 -10.63 4.05 -7.90
CA LYS A 35 -11.42 2.87 -7.54
C LYS A 35 -11.89 2.88 -6.07
N PHE A 36 -11.45 3.85 -5.26
CA PHE A 36 -11.73 3.88 -3.82
C PHE A 36 -12.29 5.23 -3.36
N GLN A 37 -13.26 5.20 -2.45
CA GLN A 37 -13.86 6.41 -1.86
C GLN A 37 -13.16 6.88 -0.57
N HIS A 38 -12.45 5.98 0.13
CA HIS A 38 -11.92 6.21 1.47
C HIS A 38 -10.40 6.00 1.59
N ILE A 39 -9.72 5.84 0.45
CA ILE A 39 -8.25 5.76 0.41
C ILE A 39 -7.66 7.16 0.29
N LEU A 40 -6.62 7.44 1.06
CA LEU A 40 -5.84 8.67 0.97
C LEU A 40 -4.67 8.42 0.03
N ALA A 41 -4.72 9.03 -1.16
CA ALA A 41 -3.76 8.77 -2.24
C ALA A 41 -2.33 9.22 -1.89
N ASP A 42 -2.21 10.35 -1.19
CA ASP A 42 -0.95 10.93 -0.69
C ASP A 42 -0.27 10.08 0.40
N LYS A 43 -1.03 9.17 1.03
CA LYS A 43 -0.54 8.25 2.05
C LYS A 43 -0.58 6.79 1.59
N SER A 44 -0.76 6.55 0.30
CA SER A 44 -0.82 5.20 -0.26
C SER A 44 0.33 4.98 -1.23
N PHE A 45 0.99 3.86 -1.01
CA PHE A 45 2.22 3.32 -1.59
C PHE A 45 2.07 2.53 -2.89
N PHE A 46 2.96 2.67 -3.88
CA PHE A 46 3.26 1.54 -4.76
C PHE A 46 4.74 1.48 -5.18
N THR A 47 5.18 0.29 -5.58
CA THR A 47 6.52 0.06 -6.16
C THR A 47 6.51 -1.16 -7.07
N SER A 48 7.45 -1.24 -8.02
CA SER A 48 7.70 -2.44 -8.82
C SER A 48 8.70 -3.35 -8.12
N TYR A 49 8.37 -4.64 -8.01
CA TYR A 49 9.20 -5.61 -7.30
C TYR A 49 8.95 -7.03 -7.84
N LYS A 50 10.01 -7.75 -8.27
CA LYS A 50 9.96 -9.14 -8.78
C LYS A 50 8.78 -9.37 -9.76
N ASP A 51 8.76 -8.61 -10.85
CA ASP A 51 7.76 -8.67 -11.94
C ASP A 51 6.29 -8.40 -11.54
N GLN A 52 6.06 -7.86 -10.35
CA GLN A 52 4.75 -7.43 -9.88
C GLN A 52 4.80 -6.00 -9.36
N THR A 53 3.64 -5.35 -9.29
CA THR A 53 3.51 -4.08 -8.56
C THR A 53 3.00 -4.38 -7.16
N ILE A 54 3.72 -3.96 -6.13
CA ILE A 54 3.27 -3.97 -4.74
C ILE A 54 2.52 -2.67 -4.48
N ILE A 55 1.36 -2.76 -3.85
CA ILE A 55 0.51 -1.62 -3.55
C ILE A 55 0.16 -1.66 -2.06
N VAL A 56 0.48 -0.59 -1.33
CA VAL A 56 0.20 -0.42 0.09
C VAL A 56 -0.84 0.69 0.24
N LEU A 57 -2.08 0.35 0.57
CA LEU A 57 -3.17 1.32 0.67
C LEU A 57 -3.41 1.73 2.12
N TYR A 58 -3.62 3.02 2.33
CA TYR A 58 -4.08 3.60 3.59
C TYR A 58 -5.43 4.27 3.40
N GLY A 59 -6.41 3.90 4.23
CA GLY A 59 -7.73 4.50 4.22
C GLY A 59 -8.25 4.88 5.59
N GLU A 60 -9.11 5.88 5.63
CA GLU A 60 -9.76 6.37 6.84
C GLU A 60 -11.27 6.43 6.65
N VAL A 61 -12.03 5.92 7.61
CA VAL A 61 -13.49 6.02 7.64
C VAL A 61 -13.93 6.65 8.96
N ARG A 62 -14.83 7.63 8.87
CA ARG A 62 -15.46 8.22 10.07
C ARG A 62 -16.51 7.27 10.61
N ASP A 63 -16.26 6.71 11.79
CA ASP A 63 -17.23 5.94 12.55
C ASP A 63 -18.12 6.91 13.33
N PHE A 64 -19.33 7.15 12.81
CA PHE A 64 -20.30 8.07 13.41
C PHE A 64 -20.87 7.54 14.74
N LEU A 65 -20.89 6.22 14.95
CA LEU A 65 -21.40 5.62 16.20
C LEU A 65 -20.38 5.81 17.33
N ARG A 66 -19.10 5.63 17.03
CA ARG A 66 -18.00 5.75 18.01
C ARG A 66 -17.34 7.13 18.03
N GLN A 67 -17.85 8.09 17.24
CA GLN A 67 -17.31 9.44 17.06
C GLN A 67 -15.79 9.48 16.81
N ARG A 68 -15.25 8.50 16.09
CA ARG A 68 -13.80 8.37 15.84
C ARG A 68 -13.50 8.05 14.39
N THR A 69 -12.29 8.39 13.94
CA THR A 69 -11.77 7.92 12.66
C THR A 69 -11.16 6.54 12.85
N VAL A 70 -11.55 5.59 12.00
CA VAL A 70 -10.95 4.26 11.92
C VAL A 70 -10.07 4.21 10.68
N SER A 71 -8.78 3.97 10.91
CA SER A 71 -7.80 3.75 9.84
C SER A 71 -7.70 2.27 9.50
N ASN A 72 -7.46 1.96 8.23
CA ASN A 72 -7.20 0.59 7.77
C ASN A 72 -6.03 0.59 6.77
N PHE A 73 -5.23 -0.46 6.83
CA PHE A 73 -4.08 -0.69 5.96
C PHE A 73 -4.30 -1.96 5.13
N PHE A 74 -4.00 -1.89 3.83
CA PHE A 74 -4.15 -3.03 2.93
C PHE A 74 -2.90 -3.24 2.10
N LEU A 75 -2.54 -4.49 1.87
CA LEU A 75 -1.50 -4.87 0.93
C LEU A 75 -2.13 -5.58 -0.28
N GLN A 76 -1.75 -5.15 -1.48
CA GLN A 76 -2.20 -5.74 -2.73
C GLN A 76 -1.02 -5.93 -3.68
N THR A 77 -1.21 -6.83 -4.64
CA THR A 77 -0.32 -6.98 -5.78
C THR A 77 -1.09 -6.86 -7.08
N TYR A 78 -0.44 -6.28 -8.08
CA TYR A 78 -0.88 -6.34 -9.47
C TYR A 78 0.09 -7.22 -10.26
N VAL A 79 -0.42 -8.32 -10.81
CA VAL A 79 0.35 -9.28 -11.61
C VAL A 79 -0.53 -9.80 -12.75
N ASN A 80 0.00 -9.78 -13.99
CA ASN A 80 -0.69 -10.30 -15.17
C ASN A 80 -2.14 -9.81 -15.34
N GLY A 81 -2.38 -8.50 -15.15
CA GLY A 81 -3.72 -7.92 -15.29
C GLY A 81 -4.65 -8.18 -14.10
N GLN A 82 -4.17 -8.78 -13.02
CA GLN A 82 -4.99 -9.14 -11.86
C GLN A 82 -4.51 -8.44 -10.59
N ILE A 83 -5.45 -7.82 -9.88
CA ILE A 83 -5.25 -7.34 -8.52
C ILE A 83 -5.56 -8.47 -7.54
N LYS A 84 -4.63 -8.74 -6.63
CA LYS A 84 -4.81 -9.70 -5.54
C LYS A 84 -4.53 -9.03 -4.21
N ARG A 85 -5.44 -9.20 -3.25
CA ARG A 85 -5.18 -8.82 -1.86
C ARG A 85 -4.23 -9.83 -1.25
N LEU A 86 -3.22 -9.32 -0.53
CA LEU A 86 -2.34 -10.12 0.28
C LEU A 86 -2.77 -9.97 1.74
N GLU A 87 -3.14 -11.09 2.38
CA GLU A 87 -3.51 -11.09 3.79
C GLU A 87 -2.25 -11.23 4.65
N PHE A 88 -1.97 -10.19 5.44
CA PHE A 88 -0.91 -10.14 6.44
C PHE A 88 -1.49 -9.56 7.74
N PRO A 89 -0.87 -9.83 8.91
CA PRO A 89 -1.21 -9.12 10.13
C PRO A 89 -1.12 -7.60 9.91
N GLU A 90 -2.13 -6.86 10.35
CA GLU A 90 -2.20 -5.40 10.13
C GLU A 90 -0.94 -4.68 10.65
N VAL A 91 -0.41 -5.12 11.79
CA VAL A 91 0.82 -4.59 12.39
C VAL A 91 2.03 -4.64 11.44
N GLU A 92 2.11 -5.65 10.57
CA GLU A 92 3.19 -5.77 9.60
C GLU A 92 3.03 -4.80 8.43
N ILE A 93 1.78 -4.58 7.99
CA ILE A 93 1.47 -3.62 6.93
C ILE A 93 1.72 -2.19 7.45
N VAL A 94 1.33 -1.90 8.70
CA VAL A 94 1.61 -0.62 9.38
C VAL A 94 3.12 -0.38 9.48
N LYS A 95 3.90 -1.41 9.84
CA LYS A 95 5.37 -1.34 9.89
C LYS A 95 5.95 -0.93 8.54
N LEU A 96 5.56 -1.63 7.46
CA LEU A 96 6.03 -1.32 6.11
C LEU A 96 5.61 0.10 5.70
N HIS A 97 4.33 0.44 5.86
CA HIS A 97 3.79 1.77 5.52
C HIS A 97 4.55 2.90 6.22
N THR A 98 4.84 2.72 7.51
CA THR A 98 5.61 3.69 8.30
C THR A 98 7.01 3.89 7.74
N LEU A 99 7.70 2.79 7.39
CA LEU A 99 9.04 2.87 6.80
C LEU A 99 9.04 3.59 5.45
N ILE A 100 8.05 3.31 4.60
CA ILE A 100 7.89 4.00 3.31
C ILE A 100 7.73 5.50 3.54
N SER A 101 6.82 5.89 4.44
CA SER A 101 6.51 7.28 4.74
C SER A 101 7.70 8.06 5.30
N LEU A 102 8.63 7.40 5.99
CA LEU A 102 9.87 8.01 6.50
C LEU A 102 10.99 8.08 5.45
N SER A 103 10.86 7.34 4.34
CA SER A 103 11.87 7.22 3.29
C SER A 103 11.63 8.13 2.08
N LEU A 104 10.44 8.72 1.98
CA LEU A 104 10.02 9.68 0.95
C LEU A 104 10.31 11.12 1.39
#